data_AF-A0A961DFA3-F1
#
_entry.id   AF-A0A961DFA3-F1
#
_cell.length_a   1.000
_cell.length_b   1.000
_cell.length_c   1.000
_cell.angle_alpha   90.00
_cell.angle_beta   90.00
_cell.angle_gamma   90.00
#
_symmetry.space_group_name_H-M   'P 1'
#
loop_
_entity.id
_entity.type
_entity.pdbx_description
1 polymer ?
#
loop_
_entity_poly.entity_id
_entity_poly.type
_entity_poly.pdbx_seq_one_letter_code
_entity_poly.pdbx_strand_id
1 'polypeptide(L)'
;MSTGPESVRSYQRVFRPDRRIYSIDGRPLPVPGGVPLRWLAYAAATLAASILVSAAMSTVAVLAAIAAAVVGLALGGRATALGGAIAAFVGVELAGLAVGLLDWSLRLVVLPAAVATLATQKTPDGRSAESFAASWTALHLAPRRRSLGRALPAAGRAIKLDGEAWIALDEHSPTLRRARIKGPAEVSFATPVEEIRRSRGRRRTVRRLGWHRRRGSVAQTVSLSHGEVLEVRP
;
A
#
# COMPACT_ATOMS: atom_id res chain seq x y z
N MET A 1 34.16 -2.77 13.15
CA MET A 1 33.66 -4.16 13.12
C MET A 1 33.02 -4.43 14.48
N SER A 2 31.71 -4.68 14.52
CA SER A 2 30.99 -5.05 15.74
C SER A 2 30.76 -6.56 15.71
N THR A 3 31.39 -7.29 16.62
CA THR A 3 31.34 -8.76 16.73
C THR A 3 30.65 -9.17 18.04
N GLY A 4 29.34 -9.06 18.06
CA GLY A 4 28.49 -9.63 19.10
C GLY A 4 27.04 -9.68 18.61
N PRO A 5 26.22 -10.64 19.07
CA PRO A 5 24.79 -10.60 18.79
C PRO A 5 24.23 -9.30 19.33
N GLU A 6 23.74 -8.45 18.44
CA GLU A 6 23.17 -7.16 18.79
C GLU A 6 21.90 -7.43 19.60
N SER A 7 22.00 -7.29 20.92
CA SER A 7 20.86 -7.44 21.84
C SER A 7 19.77 -6.48 21.38
N VAL A 8 18.65 -7.02 20.88
CA VAL A 8 17.45 -6.27 20.51
C VAL A 8 16.87 -5.61 21.77
N ARG A 9 17.44 -4.47 22.15
CA ARG A 9 16.94 -3.59 23.21
C ARG A 9 15.73 -2.84 22.67
N SER A 10 14.59 -3.52 22.60
CA SER A 10 13.24 -2.96 22.74
C SER A 10 12.21 -3.88 22.08
N TYR A 11 11.61 -4.77 22.87
CA TYR A 11 10.31 -5.38 22.52
C TYR A 11 9.18 -4.33 22.46
N GLN A 12 9.38 -3.14 23.03
CA GLN A 12 8.40 -2.05 23.07
C GLN A 12 8.19 -1.35 21.71
N ARG A 13 9.11 -1.48 20.75
CA ARG A 13 8.87 -1.00 19.38
C ARG A 13 7.98 -1.93 18.56
N VAL A 14 7.90 -3.20 18.93
CA VAL A 14 7.11 -4.22 18.22
C VAL A 14 5.67 -4.23 18.73
N PHE A 15 5.46 -4.05 20.04
CA PHE A 15 4.13 -4.02 20.65
C PHE A 15 3.73 -2.57 20.98
N ARG A 16 2.89 -1.97 20.14
CA ARG A 16 2.19 -0.73 20.51
C ARG A 16 1.08 -1.07 21.51
N PRO A 17 1.14 -0.59 22.76
CA PRO A 17 0.06 -0.83 23.72
C PRO A 17 -1.23 -0.19 23.20
N ASP A 18 -2.24 -1.03 23.01
CA ASP A 18 -3.58 -0.61 22.62
C ASP A 18 -4.32 -0.10 23.85
N ARG A 19 -4.83 1.14 23.81
CA ARG A 19 -5.54 1.73 24.96
C ARG A 19 -6.97 1.17 24.99
N ARG A 20 -7.38 0.62 26.13
CA ARG A 20 -8.65 -0.12 26.27
C ARG A 20 -9.37 0.25 27.56
N ILE A 21 -10.70 0.19 27.52
CA ILE A 21 -11.57 0.29 28.69
C ILE A 21 -11.97 -1.12 29.10
N TYR A 22 -11.71 -1.48 30.35
CA TYR A 22 -12.05 -2.82 30.89
C TYR A 22 -13.28 -2.78 31.80
N SER A 23 -13.57 -1.63 32.41
CA SER A 23 -14.69 -1.44 33.32
C SER A 23 -15.28 -0.04 33.19
N ILE A 24 -16.56 0.09 33.54
CA ILE A 24 -17.26 1.37 33.69
C ILE A 24 -17.83 1.38 35.11
N ASP A 25 -17.55 2.43 35.87
CA ASP A 25 -17.98 2.56 37.27
C ASP A 25 -17.63 1.34 38.15
N GLY A 26 -16.43 0.80 37.92
CA GLY A 26 -15.94 -0.38 38.64
C GLY A 26 -16.56 -1.72 38.20
N ARG A 27 -17.56 -1.73 37.31
CA ARG A 27 -18.16 -2.96 36.77
C ARG A 27 -17.43 -3.41 35.51
N PRO A 28 -16.98 -4.68 35.43
CA PRO A 28 -16.30 -5.18 34.23
C PRO A 28 -17.26 -5.17 33.04
N LEU A 29 -16.74 -4.81 31.87
CA LEU A 29 -17.51 -4.87 30.64
C LEU A 29 -17.74 -6.33 30.22
N PRO A 30 -18.89 -6.66 29.60
CA PRO A 30 -19.19 -8.00 29.11
C PRO A 30 -18.42 -8.35 27.81
N VAL A 31 -17.22 -7.78 27.63
CA VAL A 31 -16.37 -7.96 26.46
C VAL A 31 -15.01 -8.45 26.94
N PRO A 32 -14.62 -9.70 26.65
CA PRO A 32 -13.32 -10.23 27.06
C PRO A 32 -12.20 -9.41 26.41
N GLY A 33 -11.26 -8.94 27.23
CA GLY A 33 -10.14 -8.12 26.77
C GLY A 33 -10.44 -6.63 26.57
N GLY A 34 -11.60 -6.15 27.03
CA GLY A 34 -11.96 -4.72 27.05
C GLY A 34 -12.25 -4.12 25.67
N VAL A 35 -12.77 -2.90 25.66
CA VAL A 35 -13.11 -2.16 24.44
C VAL A 35 -11.97 -1.23 24.06
N PRO A 36 -11.38 -1.36 22.86
CA PRO A 36 -10.35 -0.43 22.38
C PRO A 36 -10.87 1.00 22.23
N LEU A 37 -10.09 1.99 22.67
CA LEU A 37 -10.43 3.41 22.46
C LEU A 37 -10.57 3.74 20.97
N ARG A 38 -9.82 3.05 20.11
CA ARG A 38 -9.90 3.20 18.65
C ARG A 38 -11.25 2.74 18.12
N TRP A 39 -11.80 1.65 18.66
CA TRP A 39 -13.15 1.18 18.33
C TRP A 39 -14.19 2.25 18.72
N LEU A 40 -14.08 2.82 19.91
CA LEU A 40 -14.97 3.90 20.36
C LEU A 40 -14.86 5.15 19.49
N ALA A 41 -13.64 5.53 19.09
CA ALA A 41 -13.43 6.66 18.20
C ALA A 41 -14.11 6.44 16.83
N TYR A 42 -14.00 5.25 16.25
CA TYR A 42 -14.69 4.92 15.01
C TYR A 42 -16.20 4.88 15.16
N ALA A 43 -16.71 4.30 16.25
CA ALA A 43 -18.15 4.26 16.52
C ALA A 43 -18.71 5.68 16.68
N ALA A 44 -18.05 6.52 17.50
CA ALA A 44 -18.46 7.91 17.71
C ALA A 44 -18.40 8.74 16.42
N ALA A 45 -17.33 8.61 15.63
CA ALA A 45 -17.20 9.31 14.35
C ALA A 45 -18.29 8.88 13.34
N THR A 46 -18.59 7.58 13.27
CA THR A 46 -19.64 7.05 12.38
C THR A 46 -21.03 7.50 12.84
N LEU A 47 -21.28 7.49 14.14
CA LEU A 47 -22.52 8.01 14.72
C LEU A 47 -22.71 9.49 14.37
N ALA A 48 -21.70 10.32 14.63
CA ALA A 48 -21.73 11.74 14.29
C ALA A 48 -21.97 11.96 12.79
N ALA A 49 -21.29 11.20 11.93
CA ALA A 49 -21.50 11.25 10.49
C ALA A 49 -22.94 10.87 10.11
N SER A 50 -23.50 9.81 10.71
CA SER A 50 -24.88 9.38 10.43
C SER A 50 -25.91 10.44 10.81
N ILE A 51 -25.71 11.14 11.94
CA ILE A 51 -26.58 12.24 12.39
C ILE A 51 -26.43 13.43 11.44
N LEU A 52 -25.21 13.87 11.15
CA LEU A 52 -24.94 15.04 10.31
C LEU A 52 -25.45 14.85 8.87
N VAL A 53 -25.21 13.67 8.29
CA VAL A 53 -25.70 13.35 6.94
C VAL A 53 -27.24 13.31 6.91
N SER A 54 -27.87 12.76 7.96
CA SER A 54 -29.33 12.72 8.05
C SER A 54 -29.97 14.09 8.27
N ALA A 55 -29.26 15.02 8.91
CA ALA A 55 -29.77 16.35 9.26
C ALA A 55 -29.44 17.44 8.23
N ALA A 56 -28.38 17.28 7.43
CA ALA A 56 -27.82 18.35 6.61
C ALA A 56 -27.39 17.88 5.21
N MET A 57 -28.15 16.96 4.61
CA MET A 57 -27.81 16.21 3.38
C MET A 57 -27.24 17.13 2.29
N SER A 58 -27.92 18.23 1.97
CA SER A 58 -27.48 19.16 0.92
C SER A 58 -26.34 20.09 1.35
N THR A 59 -26.29 20.52 2.61
CA THR A 59 -25.18 21.36 3.10
C THR A 59 -23.87 20.58 3.13
N VAL A 60 -23.90 19.32 3.59
CA VAL A 60 -22.75 18.42 3.60
C VAL A 60 -22.31 18.09 2.18
N ALA A 61 -23.26 17.84 1.27
CA ALA A 61 -22.96 17.59 -0.14
C ALA A 61 -22.28 18.79 -0.81
N VAL A 62 -22.74 20.02 -0.54
CA VAL A 62 -22.10 21.26 -1.05
C VAL A 62 -20.69 21.43 -0.50
N LEU A 63 -20.47 21.23 0.81
CA LEU A 63 -19.14 21.34 1.40
C LEU A 63 -18.17 20.29 0.84
N ALA A 64 -18.63 19.05 0.67
CA ALA A 64 -17.84 17.99 0.05
C ALA A 64 -17.50 18.33 -1.42
N ALA A 65 -18.46 18.88 -2.17
CA ALA A 65 -18.25 19.33 -3.54
C ALA A 65 -17.19 20.44 -3.63
N ILE A 66 -17.27 21.44 -2.74
CA ILE A 66 -16.28 22.53 -2.67
C ILE A 66 -14.89 21.97 -2.35
N ALA A 67 -14.77 21.11 -1.35
CA ALA A 67 -13.49 20.49 -0.98
C ALA A 67 -12.90 19.68 -2.16
N ALA A 68 -13.73 18.88 -2.83
CA ALA A 68 -13.31 18.10 -3.99
C ALA A 68 -12.93 19.00 -5.19
N ALA A 69 -13.63 20.12 -5.40
CA ALA A 69 -13.28 21.10 -6.42
C ALA A 69 -11.89 21.71 -6.17
N VAL A 70 -11.60 22.11 -4.93
CA VAL A 70 -10.29 22.68 -4.55
C VAL A 70 -9.18 21.67 -4.76
N VAL A 71 -9.37 20.42 -4.34
CA VAL A 71 -8.39 19.34 -4.55
C VAL A 71 -8.21 19.04 -6.03
N GLY A 72 -9.29 18.94 -6.80
CA GLY A 72 -9.21 18.71 -8.24
C GLY A 72 -8.50 19.85 -8.97
N LEU A 73 -8.75 21.11 -8.58
CA LEU A 73 -8.01 22.26 -9.12
C LEU A 73 -6.50 22.14 -8.88
N ALA A 74 -6.11 21.69 -7.68
CA ALA A 74 -4.70 21.53 -7.32
C ALA A 74 -4.00 20.37 -8.06
N LEU A 75 -4.74 19.31 -8.43
CA LEU A 75 -4.15 18.07 -8.95
C LEU A 75 -4.25 17.90 -10.48
N GLY A 76 -5.28 18.44 -11.13
CA GLY A 76 -5.55 18.14 -12.55
C GLY A 76 -6.31 19.22 -13.31
N GLY A 77 -6.44 20.43 -12.73
CA GLY A 77 -7.09 21.56 -13.38
C GLY A 77 -8.63 21.49 -13.40
N ARG A 78 -9.25 22.40 -14.17
CA ARG A 78 -10.70 22.69 -14.10
C ARG A 78 -11.61 21.49 -14.38
N ALA A 79 -11.24 20.64 -15.34
CA ALA A 79 -12.03 19.45 -15.66
C ALA A 79 -12.07 18.45 -14.50
N THR A 80 -10.93 18.21 -13.84
CA THR A 80 -10.86 17.32 -12.67
C THR A 80 -11.53 17.94 -11.44
N ALA A 81 -11.50 19.27 -11.30
CA ALA A 81 -12.21 19.99 -10.26
C ALA A 81 -13.72 19.84 -10.39
N LEU A 82 -14.26 20.09 -11.58
CA LEU A 82 -15.70 19.95 -11.84
C LEU A 82 -16.15 18.49 -11.69
N GLY A 83 -15.40 17.55 -12.28
CA GLY A 83 -15.68 16.12 -12.14
C GLY A 83 -15.66 15.66 -10.68
N GLY A 84 -14.65 16.07 -9.91
CA GLY A 84 -14.53 15.76 -8.48
C GLY A 84 -15.66 16.37 -7.65
N ALA A 85 -16.03 17.63 -7.91
CA ALA A 85 -17.11 18.32 -7.22
C ALA A 85 -18.47 17.64 -7.43
N ILE A 86 -18.81 17.33 -8.69
CA ILE A 86 -20.06 16.64 -9.05
C ILE A 86 -20.09 15.25 -8.42
N ALA A 87 -19.01 14.48 -8.56
CA ALA A 87 -18.92 13.14 -7.98
C ALA A 87 -19.07 13.16 -6.46
N ALA A 88 -18.45 14.13 -5.77
CA ALA A 88 -18.58 14.29 -4.33
C ALA A 88 -20.00 14.68 -3.91
N PHE A 89 -20.63 15.63 -4.61
CA PHE A 89 -22.01 16.05 -4.34
C PHE A 89 -22.97 14.87 -4.46
N VAL A 90 -22.98 14.22 -5.63
CA VAL A 90 -23.87 13.09 -5.92
C VAL A 90 -23.57 11.92 -4.98
N GLY A 91 -22.30 11.65 -4.70
CA GLY A 91 -21.91 10.59 -3.79
C GLY A 91 -22.45 10.80 -2.37
N VAL A 92 -22.38 12.03 -1.85
CA VAL A 92 -22.91 12.35 -0.51
C VAL A 92 -24.45 12.26 -0.48
N GLU A 93 -25.14 12.77 -1.50
CA GLU A 93 -26.61 12.66 -1.60
C GLU A 93 -27.07 11.21 -1.68
N LEU A 94 -26.42 10.38 -2.50
CA LEU A 94 -26.73 8.94 -2.58
C LEU A 94 -26.44 8.20 -1.28
N ALA A 95 -25.32 8.54 -0.61
CA ALA A 95 -25.00 7.97 0.69
C ALA A 95 -26.03 8.40 1.76
N GLY A 96 -26.44 9.67 1.74
CA GLY A 96 -27.48 10.18 2.64
C GLY A 96 -28.82 9.51 2.43
N LEU A 97 -29.23 9.29 1.18
CA LEU A 97 -30.41 8.53 0.84
C LEU A 97 -30.31 7.09 1.34
N ALA A 98 -29.20 6.40 1.07
CA ALA A 98 -29.00 5.02 1.52
C ALA A 98 -29.03 4.89 3.05
N VAL A 99 -28.41 5.83 3.76
CA VAL A 99 -28.43 5.89 5.24
C VAL A 99 -29.81 6.28 5.75
N GLY A 100 -30.54 7.15 5.05
CA GLY A 100 -31.90 7.58 5.39
C GLY A 100 -32.94 6.47 5.23
N LEU A 101 -32.68 5.47 4.38
CA LEU A 101 -33.51 4.27 4.24
C LEU A 101 -33.37 3.29 5.41
N LEU A 102 -32.32 3.42 6.22
CA LEU A 102 -32.12 2.57 7.39
C LEU A 102 -33.03 3.02 8.53
N ASP A 103 -33.64 2.06 9.21
CA ASP A 103 -34.34 2.32 10.46
C ASP A 103 -33.39 2.97 11.49
N TRP A 104 -33.95 3.76 12.41
CA TRP A 104 -33.17 4.52 13.37
C TRP A 104 -32.23 3.62 14.19
N SER A 105 -32.66 2.40 14.51
CA SER A 105 -31.88 1.42 15.26
C SER A 105 -30.66 0.93 14.46
N LEU A 106 -30.88 0.62 13.18
CA LEU A 106 -29.81 0.21 12.27
C LEU A 106 -28.83 1.34 12.02
N ARG A 107 -29.33 2.56 11.83
CA ARG A 107 -28.51 3.74 11.52
C ARG A 107 -27.67 4.22 12.70
N LEU A 108 -28.26 4.29 13.90
CA LEU A 108 -27.63 4.94 15.05
C LEU A 108 -26.89 3.96 15.97
N VAL A 109 -27.19 2.66 15.89
CA VAL A 109 -26.55 1.65 16.76
C VAL A 109 -25.74 0.66 15.94
N VAL A 110 -26.40 -0.03 15.01
CA VAL A 110 -25.76 -1.15 14.28
C VAL A 110 -24.68 -0.66 13.34
N LEU A 111 -24.94 0.39 12.56
CA LEU A 111 -24.00 0.93 11.58
C LEU A 111 -22.71 1.44 12.25
N PRO A 112 -22.75 2.28 13.32
CA PRO A 112 -21.54 2.68 14.05
C PRO A 112 -20.75 1.50 14.62
N ALA A 113 -21.42 0.52 15.22
CA ALA A 113 -20.77 -0.65 15.79
C ALA A 113 -20.12 -1.53 14.70
N ALA A 114 -20.80 -1.73 13.57
CA ALA A 114 -20.30 -2.50 12.45
C ALA A 114 -19.08 -1.83 11.81
N VAL A 115 -19.14 -0.51 11.56
CA VAL A 115 -18.02 0.26 11.00
C VAL A 115 -16.82 0.22 11.94
N ALA A 116 -17.03 0.43 13.24
CA ALA A 116 -15.96 0.35 14.23
C ALA A 116 -15.30 -1.03 14.27
N THR A 117 -16.10 -2.09 14.19
CA THR A 117 -15.61 -3.48 14.18
C THR A 117 -14.80 -3.76 12.92
N LEU A 118 -15.33 -3.40 11.74
CA LEU A 118 -14.62 -3.59 10.48
C LEU A 118 -13.33 -2.75 10.40
N ALA A 119 -13.35 -1.50 10.87
CA ALA A 119 -12.19 -0.62 10.86
C ALA A 119 -11.08 -1.08 11.81
N THR A 120 -11.44 -1.75 12.90
CA THR A 120 -10.46 -2.29 13.87
C THR A 120 -9.97 -3.69 13.51
N GLN A 121 -10.78 -4.50 12.81
CA GLN A 121 -10.36 -5.81 12.30
C GLN A 121 -9.53 -5.72 11.03
N LYS A 122 -9.78 -4.72 10.17
CA LYS A 122 -9.00 -4.54 8.94
C LYS A 122 -7.61 -3.98 9.27
N THR A 123 -6.61 -4.84 9.17
CA THR A 123 -5.20 -4.46 9.28
C THR A 123 -4.46 -4.62 7.95
N PRO A 124 -4.64 -3.70 6.98
CA PRO A 124 -3.87 -3.73 5.75
C PRO A 124 -2.37 -3.63 6.08
N ASP A 125 -1.59 -4.59 5.60
CA ASP A 125 -0.15 -4.71 5.86
C ASP A 125 0.23 -4.75 7.35
N GLY A 126 -0.68 -5.26 8.21
CA GLY A 126 -0.50 -5.31 9.67
C GLY A 126 -0.59 -3.93 10.35
N ARG A 127 -1.01 -2.90 9.63
CA ARG A 127 -1.17 -1.53 10.14
C ARG A 127 -2.61 -1.24 10.48
N SER A 128 -2.83 -0.27 11.36
CA SER A 128 -4.17 0.25 11.58
C SER A 128 -4.73 0.96 10.35
N ALA A 129 -6.04 0.89 10.14
CA ALA A 129 -6.71 1.51 9.00
C ALA A 129 -6.41 3.01 8.88
N GLU A 130 -6.38 3.76 9.99
CA GLU A 130 -6.02 5.18 9.99
C GLU A 130 -4.53 5.42 9.65
N SER A 131 -3.63 4.56 10.13
CA SER A 131 -2.20 4.68 9.79
C SER A 131 -1.94 4.34 8.33
N PHE A 132 -2.65 3.34 7.80
CA PHE A 132 -2.63 2.99 6.39
C PHE A 132 -3.19 4.14 5.55
N ALA A 133 -4.38 4.65 5.88
CA ALA A 133 -4.99 5.77 5.17
C ALA A 133 -4.10 7.01 5.19
N ALA A 134 -3.53 7.38 6.36
CA ALA A 134 -2.60 8.50 6.44
C ALA A 134 -1.35 8.29 5.57
N SER A 135 -0.78 7.08 5.58
CA SER A 135 0.39 6.75 4.75
C SER A 135 0.05 6.77 3.26
N TRP A 136 -1.12 6.24 2.89
CA TRP A 136 -1.62 6.19 1.52
C TRP A 136 -1.92 7.59 1.00
N THR A 137 -2.60 8.41 1.79
CA THR A 137 -2.88 9.81 1.46
C THR A 137 -1.59 10.61 1.38
N ALA A 138 -0.67 10.46 2.32
CA ALA A 138 0.65 11.09 2.24
C ALA A 138 1.42 10.64 0.99
N LEU A 139 1.32 9.37 0.61
CA LEU A 139 1.96 8.82 -0.58
C LEU A 139 1.41 9.44 -1.88
N HIS A 140 0.13 9.79 -1.91
CA HIS A 140 -0.51 10.41 -3.08
C HIS A 140 -0.43 11.93 -3.09
N LEU A 141 -0.47 12.56 -1.92
CA LEU A 141 -0.40 14.03 -1.79
C LEU A 141 1.02 14.56 -1.78
N ALA A 142 2.04 13.76 -1.44
CA ALA A 142 3.43 14.21 -1.43
C ALA A 142 3.87 14.59 -2.86
N PRO A 143 4.00 15.88 -3.21
CA PRO A 143 4.25 16.32 -4.59
C PRO A 143 5.66 15.93 -5.06
N ARG A 144 6.51 15.50 -4.12
CA ARG A 144 7.88 15.05 -4.34
C ARG A 144 8.18 13.98 -3.30
N ARG A 145 7.90 12.72 -3.63
CA ARG A 145 8.40 11.59 -2.85
C ARG A 145 9.92 11.76 -2.75
N ARG A 146 10.51 11.68 -1.56
CA ARG A 146 11.97 11.65 -1.41
C ARG A 146 12.38 10.43 -0.62
N SER A 147 13.38 9.69 -1.10
CA SER A 147 14.03 8.63 -0.33
C SER A 147 15.52 8.92 -0.30
N LEU A 148 16.12 8.90 0.88
CA LEU A 148 17.54 9.25 1.09
C LEU A 148 17.91 10.60 0.45
N GLY A 149 17.03 11.60 0.57
CA GLY A 149 17.23 12.94 0.01
C GLY A 149 17.00 13.09 -1.50
N ARG A 150 16.73 12.00 -2.23
CA ARG A 150 16.51 12.01 -3.69
C ARG A 150 15.04 11.99 -4.04
N ALA A 151 14.62 12.77 -5.04
CA ALA A 151 13.26 12.72 -5.55
C ALA A 151 12.96 11.33 -6.16
N LEU A 152 11.96 10.65 -5.61
CA LEU A 152 11.39 9.43 -6.14
C LEU A 152 10.35 9.80 -7.21
N PRO A 153 10.31 9.06 -8.32
CA PRO A 153 9.34 9.29 -9.38
C PRO A 153 7.92 8.92 -8.95
N ALA A 154 6.94 9.36 -9.75
CA ALA A 154 5.54 9.02 -9.54
C ALA A 154 5.33 7.49 -9.56
N ALA A 155 4.47 7.00 -8.68
CA ALA A 155 4.10 5.59 -8.62
C ALA A 155 3.59 5.10 -9.99
N GLY A 156 4.02 3.91 -10.41
CA GLY A 156 3.68 3.34 -11.72
C GLY A 156 4.53 3.84 -12.89
N ARG A 157 5.40 4.83 -12.71
CA ARG A 157 6.33 5.27 -13.76
C ARG A 157 7.56 4.36 -13.78
N ALA A 158 7.79 3.70 -14.91
CA ALA A 158 9.01 2.95 -15.15
C ALA A 158 10.22 3.90 -15.08
N ILE A 159 11.24 3.52 -14.31
CA ILE A 159 12.47 4.29 -14.14
C ILE A 159 13.56 3.59 -14.92
N LYS A 160 14.33 4.36 -15.70
CA LYS A 160 15.61 3.91 -16.22
C LYS A 160 16.65 4.13 -15.12
N LEU A 161 17.14 3.05 -14.52
CA LEU A 161 18.25 3.10 -13.57
C LEU A 161 19.54 3.10 -14.37
N ASP A 162 20.15 4.28 -14.54
CA ASP A 162 21.51 4.38 -15.07
C ASP A 162 22.47 4.21 -13.86
N GLY A 163 22.90 2.98 -13.58
CA GLY A 163 23.80 2.66 -12.47
C GLY A 163 23.82 1.17 -12.10
N GLU A 164 24.72 0.81 -11.19
CA GLU A 164 24.83 -0.55 -10.66
C GLU A 164 23.65 -0.82 -9.70
N ALA A 165 22.70 -1.64 -10.15
CA ALA A 165 21.52 -2.00 -9.36
C ALA A 165 21.75 -3.34 -8.66
N TRP A 166 21.99 -3.28 -7.35
CA TRP A 166 22.08 -4.47 -6.51
C TRP A 166 20.69 -4.94 -6.13
N ILE A 167 20.31 -6.13 -6.63
CA ILE A 167 19.09 -6.81 -6.19
C ILE A 167 19.50 -7.63 -4.96
N ALA A 168 19.27 -7.07 -3.77
CA ALA A 168 19.51 -7.78 -2.53
C ALA A 168 18.61 -9.02 -2.45
N LEU A 169 19.18 -10.13 -1.98
CA LEU A 169 18.42 -11.33 -1.65
C LEU A 169 17.46 -10.97 -0.51
N ASP A 170 16.18 -11.30 -0.67
CA ASP A 170 15.28 -11.27 0.48
C ASP A 170 15.56 -12.46 1.40
N GLU A 171 14.99 -12.42 2.60
CA GLU A 171 15.13 -13.47 3.62
C GLU A 171 14.66 -14.85 3.11
N HIS A 172 13.98 -14.90 1.96
CA HIS A 172 13.35 -16.07 1.37
C HIS A 172 14.20 -16.63 0.22
N SER A 173 15.30 -17.28 0.62
CA SER A 173 16.16 -18.18 -0.18
C SER A 173 16.93 -17.56 -1.37
N PRO A 174 18.19 -17.98 -1.61
CA PRO A 174 19.01 -17.56 -2.77
C PRO A 174 18.55 -18.22 -4.07
N THR A 175 17.31 -17.98 -4.47
CA THR A 175 16.69 -18.54 -5.67
C THR A 175 16.76 -17.56 -6.83
N LEU A 176 17.01 -18.09 -8.02
CA LEU A 176 17.01 -17.31 -9.25
C LEU A 176 15.57 -16.81 -9.52
N ARG A 177 15.36 -15.48 -9.51
CA ARG A 177 14.02 -14.91 -9.73
C ARG A 177 13.74 -14.64 -11.19
N ARG A 178 12.47 -14.75 -11.57
CA ARG A 178 12.05 -14.39 -12.92
C ARG A 178 12.26 -12.89 -13.14
N ALA A 179 13.08 -12.53 -14.13
CA ALA A 179 13.39 -11.14 -14.45
C ALA A 179 13.56 -10.95 -15.97
N ARG A 180 13.37 -9.72 -16.44
CA ARG A 180 13.61 -9.33 -17.83
C ARG A 180 14.45 -8.07 -17.88
N ILE A 181 15.67 -8.19 -18.40
CA ILE A 181 16.66 -7.11 -18.44
C ILE A 181 16.88 -6.76 -19.91
N LYS A 182 16.85 -5.47 -20.25
CA LYS A 182 17.13 -4.99 -21.62
C LYS A 182 18.50 -4.30 -21.61
N GLY A 183 19.34 -4.62 -22.59
CA GLY A 183 20.65 -3.98 -22.74
C GLY A 183 20.55 -2.53 -23.23
N PRO A 184 21.62 -1.73 -23.06
CA PRO A 184 22.95 -2.16 -22.62
C PRO A 184 23.03 -2.37 -21.10
N ALA A 185 23.50 -3.54 -20.66
CA ALA A 185 23.64 -3.89 -19.24
C ALA A 185 24.61 -5.06 -19.04
N GLU A 186 25.29 -5.09 -17.90
CA GLU A 186 26.07 -6.23 -17.44
C GLU A 186 25.37 -6.86 -16.24
N VAL A 187 25.12 -8.17 -16.29
CA VAL A 187 24.36 -8.89 -15.27
C VAL A 187 25.24 -9.97 -14.65
N SER A 188 25.58 -9.80 -13.39
CA SER A 188 26.39 -10.75 -12.61
C SER A 188 25.50 -11.59 -11.69
N PHE A 189 25.72 -12.90 -11.68
CA PHE A 189 25.01 -13.85 -10.83
C PHE A 189 25.91 -14.33 -9.69
N ALA A 190 25.33 -14.52 -8.51
CA ALA A 190 26.07 -15.01 -7.33
C ALA A 190 26.61 -16.44 -7.53
N THR A 191 25.94 -17.24 -8.37
CA THR A 191 26.37 -18.59 -8.76
C THR A 191 26.34 -18.73 -10.27
N PRO A 192 27.18 -19.58 -10.89
CA PRO A 192 27.14 -19.83 -12.32
C PRO A 192 25.76 -20.31 -12.81
N VAL A 193 25.33 -19.79 -13.96
CA VAL A 193 24.02 -20.08 -14.58
C VAL A 193 24.19 -20.59 -16.01
N GLU A 194 23.15 -21.26 -16.53
CA GLU A 194 23.13 -21.67 -17.93
C GLU A 194 22.52 -20.56 -18.79
N GLU A 195 23.31 -20.02 -19.71
CA GLU A 195 22.91 -19.05 -20.74
C GLU A 195 22.54 -19.78 -22.03
N ILE A 196 21.27 -19.70 -22.42
CA ILE A 196 20.77 -20.15 -23.71
C ILE A 196 20.69 -18.95 -24.66
N ARG A 197 21.48 -18.99 -25.73
CA ARG A 197 21.35 -18.07 -26.86
C ARG A 197 20.41 -18.66 -27.91
N ARG A 198 19.37 -17.92 -28.31
CA ARG A 198 18.54 -18.30 -29.46
C ARG A 198 19.22 -17.81 -30.74
N SER A 199 19.54 -18.72 -31.67
CA SER A 199 20.34 -18.44 -32.88
C SER A 199 19.79 -17.36 -33.82
N ARG A 200 18.53 -16.96 -33.67
CA ARG A 200 17.84 -15.98 -34.53
C ARG A 200 17.29 -14.75 -33.81
N GLY A 201 17.63 -14.50 -32.54
CA GLY A 201 17.04 -13.39 -31.81
C GLY A 201 17.98 -12.71 -30.83
N ARG A 202 17.78 -11.41 -30.64
CA ARG A 202 18.38 -10.59 -29.58
C ARG A 202 17.90 -10.98 -28.16
N ARG A 203 17.46 -12.22 -27.96
CA ARG A 203 16.86 -12.71 -26.71
C ARG A 203 17.72 -13.83 -26.15
N ARG A 204 18.27 -13.58 -24.97
CA ARG A 204 19.06 -14.52 -24.19
C ARG A 204 18.20 -15.01 -23.03
N THR A 205 18.32 -16.28 -22.66
CA THR A 205 17.58 -16.85 -21.53
C THR A 205 18.58 -17.45 -20.56
N VAL A 206 18.48 -17.06 -19.30
CA VAL A 206 19.29 -17.59 -18.21
C VAL A 206 18.40 -18.45 -17.32
N ARG A 207 18.93 -19.61 -16.92
CA ARG A 207 18.27 -20.52 -15.99
C ARG A 207 19.28 -21.13 -15.03
N ARG A 208 18.78 -21.70 -13.93
CA ARG A 208 19.62 -22.38 -12.95
C ARG A 208 20.42 -23.49 -13.63
N LEU A 209 21.68 -23.64 -13.23
CA LEU A 209 22.54 -24.72 -13.71
C LEU A 209 21.92 -26.07 -13.30
N GLY A 210 21.32 -26.78 -14.26
CA GLY A 210 20.71 -28.08 -14.05
C GLY A 210 21.71 -29.23 -14.29
N TRP A 211 21.41 -30.41 -13.72
CA TRP A 211 22.22 -31.62 -13.89
C TRP A 211 22.03 -32.33 -15.25
N HIS A 212 20.96 -32.01 -15.98
CA HIS A 212 20.62 -32.70 -17.24
C HIS A 212 20.77 -31.81 -18.48
N ARG A 213 21.34 -32.41 -19.55
CA ARG A 213 21.60 -31.86 -20.91
C ARG A 213 21.77 -30.34 -20.97
N ARG A 214 23.02 -29.89 -20.86
CA ARG A 214 23.43 -28.51 -21.19
C ARG A 214 23.04 -28.19 -22.64
N ARG A 215 22.18 -27.20 -22.84
CA ARG A 215 21.86 -26.63 -24.17
C ARG A 215 22.54 -25.27 -24.38
N GLY A 216 23.13 -24.70 -23.35
CA GLY A 216 23.72 -23.36 -23.36
C GLY A 216 25.15 -23.30 -22.81
N SER A 217 25.74 -22.12 -22.88
CA SER A 217 27.02 -21.79 -22.22
C SER A 217 26.81 -21.61 -20.72
N VAL A 218 27.84 -21.88 -19.93
CA VAL A 218 27.84 -21.52 -18.50
C VAL A 218 28.41 -20.12 -18.38
N ALA A 219 27.68 -19.22 -17.73
CA ALA A 219 28.09 -17.85 -17.53
C ALA A 219 27.84 -17.46 -16.07
N GLN A 220 28.76 -16.73 -15.47
CA GLN A 220 28.51 -16.02 -14.21
C GLN A 220 28.14 -14.56 -14.46
N THR A 221 28.65 -14.00 -15.55
CA THR A 221 28.38 -12.64 -15.99
C THR A 221 27.89 -12.66 -17.42
N VAL A 222 26.78 -11.96 -17.70
CA VAL A 222 26.19 -11.85 -19.04
C VAL A 222 26.17 -10.38 -19.46
N SER A 223 26.95 -10.04 -20.48
CA SER A 223 26.92 -8.72 -21.12
C SER A 223 25.82 -8.66 -22.18
N LEU A 224 25.01 -7.60 -22.12
CA LEU A 224 23.92 -7.33 -23.06
C LEU A 224 24.22 -6.07 -23.86
N SER A 225 24.16 -6.18 -25.18
CA SER A 225 24.28 -5.06 -26.11
C SER A 225 22.94 -4.33 -26.31
N HIS A 226 22.97 -3.20 -27.02
CA HIS A 226 21.77 -2.40 -27.25
C HIS A 226 20.67 -3.20 -27.98
N GLY A 227 19.49 -3.26 -27.37
CA GLY A 227 18.35 -4.00 -27.91
C GLY A 227 18.38 -5.51 -27.67
N GLU A 228 19.37 -6.02 -26.92
CA GLU A 228 19.33 -7.37 -26.38
C GLU A 228 18.43 -7.45 -25.14
N VAL A 229 17.84 -8.61 -24.93
CA VAL A 229 16.93 -8.88 -23.83
C VAL A 229 17.36 -10.18 -23.14
N LEU A 230 17.70 -10.10 -21.86
CA LEU A 230 17.92 -11.24 -21.00
C LEU A 230 16.64 -11.58 -20.26
N GLU A 231 16.20 -12.82 -20.37
CA GLU A 231 15.14 -13.38 -19.52
C GLU A 231 15.73 -14.35 -18.52
N VAL A 232 15.61 -14.02 -17.25
CA VAL A 232 15.94 -14.90 -16.14
C VAL A 232 14.71 -15.77 -15.87
N ARG A 233 14.87 -17.09 -15.93
CA ARG A 233 13.84 -18.09 -15.65
C ARG A 233 14.32 -18.97 -14.48
N PRO A 234 13.58 -19.03 -13.36
CA PRO A 234 13.91 -19.89 -12.22
C PRO A 234 14.12 -21.35 -12.63
#